data_AF-A0A9E5N679-F1
#
_entry.id   AF-A0A9E5N679-F1
#
_cell.length_a   1.000
_cell.length_b   1.000
_cell.length_c   1.000
_cell.angle_alpha   90.00
_cell.angle_beta   90.00
_cell.angle_gamma   90.00
#
_symmetry.space_group_name_H-M   'P 1'
#
loop_
_entity.id
_entity.type
_entity.pdbx_description
1 polymer ?
#
loop_
_entity_poly.entity_id
_entity_poly.type
_entity_poly.pdbx_seq_one_letter_code
_entity_poly.pdbx_strand_id
1 'polypeptide(L)' 'VIGVPIASGELGGLDALLSIAQMPKGVPVASVGIDNSKNAALLAIRILNL' A
#
# COMPACT_ATOMS: atom_id res chain seq x y z
N VAL A 1 1.21 -6.31 7.39
CA VAL A 1 0.31 -5.14 7.19
C VAL A 1 0.34 -4.75 5.71
N ILE A 2 -0.81 -4.41 5.13
CA ILE A 2 -0.92 -3.97 3.72
C ILE A 2 -1.38 -2.51 3.72
N GLY A 3 -0.64 -1.64 3.02
CA GLY A 3 -0.95 -0.23 2.86
C GLY A 3 -1.55 0.06 1.49
N VAL A 4 -2.62 0.86 1.44
CA VAL A 4 -3.23 1.36 0.21
C VAL A 4 -3.02 2.87 0.16
N PRO A 5 -2.14 3.38 -0.70
CA PRO A 5 -2.00 4.81 -0.92
C PRO A 5 -3.29 5.36 -1.52
N ILE A 6 -3.81 6.46 -0.98
CA ILE A 6 -5.01 7.11 -1.49
C ILE A 6 -4.60 8.35 -2.28
N ALA A 7 -5.16 8.53 -3.47
CA ALA A 7 -4.96 9.76 -4.21
C ALA A 7 -5.67 10.91 -3.50
N SER A 8 -4.90 11.71 -2.76
CA SER A 8 -5.37 12.93 -2.12
C SER A 8 -4.46 14.09 -2.47
N GLY A 9 -5.03 15.29 -2.63
CA GLY A 9 -4.26 16.51 -2.90
C GLY A 9 -3.70 16.59 -4.32
N GLU A 10 -2.77 17.52 -4.52
CA GLU A 10 -2.28 17.93 -5.84
C GLU A 10 -1.29 16.93 -6.46
N LEU A 11 -0.73 16.02 -5.66
CA LEU A 11 0.32 15.09 -6.08
C LEU A 11 -0.22 13.74 -6.57
N GLY A 12 -1.54 13.60 -6.71
CA GLY A 12 -2.17 12.39 -7.25
C GLY A 12 -1.84 11.11 -6.47
N GLY A 13 -1.52 11.22 -5.18
CA GLY A 13 -1.17 10.09 -4.31
C GLY A 13 0.31 9.67 -4.33
N LEU A 14 1.20 10.38 -5.03
CA LEU A 14 2.64 10.11 -4.99
C LEU A 14 3.23 10.31 -3.58
N ASP A 15 2.76 11.34 -2.88
CA ASP A 15 3.06 11.59 -1.48
C ASP A 15 2.63 10.42 -0.58
N ALA A 16 1.38 9.99 -0.69
CA ALA A 16 0.85 8.86 0.05
C ALA A 16 1.62 7.57 -0.26
N LEU A 17 1.97 7.34 -1.53
CA LEU A 17 2.75 6.17 -1.96
C LEU A 17 4.12 6.15 -1.29
N LEU A 18 4.84 7.27 -1.30
CA LEU A 18 6.16 7.36 -0.68
C LEU A 18 6.08 7.27 0.85
N SER A 19 5.06 7.87 1.48
CA SER A 19 4.85 7.75 2.93
C SER A 19 4.56 6.31 3.39
N ILE A 20 3.98 5.47 2.54
CA ILE A 20 3.69 4.07 2.85
C ILE A 20 4.83 3.13 2.45
N ALA A 21 5.42 3.33 1.27
CA ALA A 21 6.41 2.40 0.72
C ALA A 21 7.80 2.55 1.35
N GLN A 22 8.17 3.76 1.78
CA GLN A 22 9.51 4.08 2.28
C GLN A 22 9.67 3.78 3.78
N MET A 23 9.38 2.55 4.18
CA MET A 23 9.53 2.14 5.58
C MET A 23 11.01 1.90 5.95
N PRO A 24 11.42 2.25 7.18
CA PRO A 24 12.77 1.93 7.66
C PRO A 24 12.95 0.41 7.80
N LYS A 25 14.22 -0.01 7.81
CA LYS A 25 14.59 -1.41 8.01
C LYS A 25 14.03 -1.93 9.34
N GLY A 26 13.45 -3.13 9.31
CA GLY A 26 12.89 -3.82 10.48
C GLY A 26 11.37 -3.68 10.64
N VAL A 27 10.71 -2.77 9.91
CA VAL A 27 9.25 -2.59 9.98
C VAL A 27 8.64 -2.59 8.58
N PRO A 28 8.44 -3.76 7.94
CA PRO A 28 7.97 -3.83 6.57
C PRO A 28 6.47 -3.54 6.43
N VAL A 29 6.10 -2.89 5.33
CA VAL A 29 4.71 -2.70 4.90
C VAL A 29 4.60 -3.10 3.42
N ALA A 30 3.59 -3.89 3.07
CA ALA A 30 3.30 -4.22 1.68
C ALA A 30 2.43 -3.11 1.06
N SER A 31 3.03 -2.24 0.24
CA SER A 31 2.28 -1.19 -0.48
C SER A 31 1.72 -1.74 -1.80
N VAL A 32 0.47 -1.42 -2.11
CA VAL A 32 -0.14 -1.68 -3.42
C VAL A 32 -0.20 -0.39 -4.25
N GLY A 33 -0.78 -0.45 -5.46
CA GLY A 33 -0.98 0.74 -6.28
C GLY A 33 -1.92 1.76 -5.63
N ILE A 34 -1.79 3.03 -6.03
CA ILE A 34 -2.66 4.14 -5.59
C ILE A 34 -4.13 3.79 -5.88
N ASP A 35 -5.00 4.05 -4.91
CA ASP A 35 -6.44 3.74 -4.88
C ASP A 35 -6.80 2.26 -5.13
N ASN A 36 -5.82 1.36 -5.05
CA ASN A 36 -6.00 -0.04 -5.45
C ASN A 36 -6.35 -0.96 -4.28
N SER A 37 -7.47 -0.66 -3.61
CA SER A 37 -8.00 -1.46 -2.50
C SER A 37 -8.30 -2.91 -2.89
N LYS A 38 -8.71 -3.14 -4.15
CA LYS A 38 -8.95 -4.47 -4.70
C LYS A 38 -7.69 -5.34 -4.67
N ASN A 39 -6.53 -4.82 -5.09
CA ASN A 39 -5.29 -5.58 -5.02
C ASN A 39 -4.82 -5.82 -3.59
N ALA A 40 -5.09 -4.89 -2.66
CA ALA A 40 -4.83 -5.15 -1.24
C ALA A 40 -5.66 -6.33 -0.71
N ALA A 41 -6.95 -6.40 -1.06
CA ALA A 41 -7.79 -7.54 -0.68
C ALA A 41 -7.31 -8.85 -1.31
N LEU A 42 -6.94 -8.84 -2.60
CA LEU A 42 -6.38 -10.02 -3.28
C LEU A 42 -5.05 -10.46 -2.65
N LEU A 43 -4.17 -9.53 -2.29
CA LEU A 43 -2.93 -9.83 -1.60
C LEU A 43 -3.20 -10.41 -0.21
N ALA A 44 -4.16 -9.88 0.53
CA ALA A 44 -4.58 -10.41 1.82
C ALA A 44 -5.08 -11.86 1.69
N ILE A 45 -5.95 -12.14 0.72
CA ILE A 45 -6.43 -13.50 0.43
C ILE A 45 -5.26 -14.42 0.07
N ARG A 46 -4.31 -13.96 -0.74
CA ARG A 46 -3.10 -14.74 -1.07
C ARG A 46 -2.27 -15.06 0.17
N ILE A 47 -2.15 -14.14 1.13
CA ILE A 47 -1.43 -14.38 2.39
C ILE A 47 -2.19 -15.37 3.29
N LEU A 48 -3.51 -15.29 3.35
CA LEU A 48 -4.36 -16.15 4.18
C LEU A 48 -4.52 -17.58 3.61
N ASN A 49 -4.40 -17.74 2.30
CA ASN A 49 -4.46 -19.03 1.61
C ASN A 49 -3.11 -19.74 1.49
N LEU A 50 -2.06 -19.27 2.17
CA LEU A 50 -0.76 -19.94 2.33
C LEU A 50 -0.80 -20.88 3.55
#